data_AF-A0A6J6JPL1-F1
#
_entry.id   AF-A0A6J6JPL1-F1
#
_cell.length_a   1.000
_cell.length_b   1.000
_cell.length_c   1.000
_cell.angle_alpha   90.00
_cell.angle_beta   90.00
_cell.angle_gamma   90.00
#
_symmetry.space_group_name_H-M   'P 1'
#
loop_
_entity.id
_entity.type
_entity.pdbx_description
1 polymer ?
#
loop_
_entity_poly.entity_id
_entity_poly.type
_entity_poly.pdbx_seq_one_letter_code
_entity_poly.pdbx_strand_id
1 'polypeptide(L)' 'MKEQALTVREALNAYTSGVTAQLAKSELSGTLEAGQAAEFVVLSGNPLAAEESALFEISVIASSTMLTPLAYLPA' A
#
# COMPACT_ATOMS: atom_id res chain seq x y z
N MET A 1 1.61 -25.84 7.81
CA MET A 1 0.90 -24.80 7.02
C MET A 1 1.71 -23.51 6.79
N LYS A 2 3.02 -23.46 7.12
CA LYS A 2 3.88 -22.32 6.74
C LYS A 2 4.06 -22.16 5.22
N GLU A 3 3.98 -23.25 4.47
CA GLU A 3 4.17 -23.26 3.01
C GLU A 3 3.14 -22.43 2.23
N GLN A 4 1.96 -22.17 2.82
CA GLN A 4 0.90 -21.36 2.21
C GLN A 4 0.87 -19.94 2.78
N ALA A 5 1.76 -19.59 3.70
CA ALA A 5 1.85 -18.25 4.25
C ALA A 5 2.46 -17.30 3.21
N LEU A 6 1.82 -16.16 3.01
CA LEU A 6 2.34 -15.12 2.14
C LEU A 6 3.54 -14.43 2.81
N THR A 7 4.53 -14.07 2.01
CA THR A 7 5.52 -13.06 2.38
C THR A 7 4.84 -11.68 2.50
N VAL A 8 5.48 -10.74 3.21
CA VAL A 8 4.97 -9.36 3.32
C VAL A 8 4.76 -8.73 1.94
N ARG A 9 5.67 -8.97 0.99
CA ARG A 9 5.54 -8.45 -0.37
C ARG A 9 4.34 -9.03 -1.11
N GLU A 10 4.10 -10.33 -0.99
CA GLU A 10 2.93 -10.97 -1.60
C GLU A 10 1.64 -10.49 -0.97
N ALA A 11 1.60 -10.29 0.36
CA ALA A 11 0.45 -9.73 1.04
C ALA A 11 0.14 -8.30 0.58
N LEU A 12 1.17 -7.43 0.46
CA LEU A 12 1.02 -6.07 -0.07
C LEU A 12 0.49 -6.09 -1.51
N ASN A 13 1.08 -6.93 -2.38
CA ASN A 13 0.62 -7.08 -3.76
C ASN A 13 -0.83 -7.57 -3.81
N ALA A 14 -1.18 -8.58 -3.02
CA ALA A 14 -2.52 -9.15 -2.97
C ALA A 14 -3.59 -8.13 -2.57
N TYR A 15 -3.23 -7.10 -1.79
CA TYR A 15 -4.13 -6.05 -1.33
C TYR A 15 -4.01 -4.72 -2.10
N THR A 16 -3.15 -4.65 -3.12
CA THR A 16 -2.94 -3.45 -3.94
C THR A 16 -3.12 -3.79 -5.43
N SER A 17 -2.03 -3.97 -6.17
CA SER A 17 -2.03 -4.29 -7.60
C SER A 17 -2.79 -5.57 -7.95
N GLY A 18 -2.79 -6.56 -7.04
CA GLY A 18 -3.55 -7.80 -7.19
C GLY A 18 -5.06 -7.57 -7.24
N VAL A 19 -5.59 -6.67 -6.40
CA VAL A 19 -7.02 -6.33 -6.41
C VAL A 19 -7.39 -5.60 -7.70
N THR A 20 -6.59 -4.62 -8.11
CA THR A 20 -6.91 -3.82 -9.30
C THR A 20 -6.80 -4.63 -10.59
N ALA A 21 -5.87 -5.59 -10.65
CA ALA A 21 -5.80 -6.58 -11.72
C ALA A 21 -7.04 -7.47 -11.79
N GLN A 22 -7.52 -7.99 -10.66
CA GLN A 22 -8.74 -8.80 -10.59
C GLN A 22 -9.99 -8.05 -11.07
N LEU A 23 -10.03 -6.74 -10.84
CA LEU A 23 -11.14 -5.88 -11.22
C LEU A 23 -11.01 -5.25 -12.61
N ALA A 24 -9.95 -5.59 -13.37
CA ALA A 24 -9.62 -4.97 -14.66
C ALA A 24 -9.55 -3.43 -14.58
N LYS A 25 -8.83 -2.93 -13.56
CA LYS A 25 -8.62 -1.50 -13.27
C LYS A 25 -7.14 -1.15 -13.02
N SER A 26 -6.21 -1.99 -13.48
CA SER A 26 -4.77 -1.80 -13.24
C SER A 26 -4.24 -0.48 -13.79
N GLU A 27 -4.85 0.05 -14.85
CA GLU A 27 -4.49 1.35 -15.42
C GLU A 27 -4.90 2.55 -14.54
N LEU A 28 -5.78 2.34 -13.55
CA LEU A 28 -6.34 3.42 -12.72
C LEU A 28 -5.67 3.52 -11.35
N SER A 29 -5.32 2.39 -10.72
CA SER A 29 -4.74 2.37 -9.36
C SER A 29 -4.08 1.03 -8.99
N GLY A 30 -3.62 0.93 -7.75
CA GLY A 30 -3.02 -0.29 -7.17
C GLY A 30 -1.49 -0.34 -7.29
N THR A 31 -0.90 0.55 -8.07
CA THR A 31 0.53 0.89 -8.04
C THR A 31 0.70 2.41 -7.98
N LEU A 32 1.96 2.87 -7.92
CA LEU A 32 2.30 4.30 -7.96
C LEU A 32 3.09 4.59 -9.24
N GLU A 33 2.38 4.60 -10.36
CA GLU A 33 2.92 4.91 -11.68
C GLU A 33 2.30 6.18 -12.27
N ALA A 34 2.97 6.77 -13.26
CA ALA A 34 2.49 7.98 -13.91
C ALA A 34 1.14 7.73 -14.61
N GLY A 35 0.17 8.63 -14.38
CA GLY A 35 -1.17 8.54 -14.95
C GLY A 35 -2.20 7.82 -14.07
N GLN A 36 -1.77 7.09 -13.04
CA GLN A 36 -2.66 6.50 -12.04
C GLN A 36 -3.07 7.53 -10.98
N ALA A 37 -4.14 7.20 -10.26
CA ALA A 37 -4.54 7.92 -9.05
C ALA A 37 -3.42 7.88 -8.00
N ALA A 38 -3.09 9.04 -7.41
CA ALA A 38 -2.11 9.15 -6.32
C ALA A 38 -2.70 8.69 -4.97
N GLU A 39 -3.16 7.44 -4.92
CA GLU A 39 -3.64 6.78 -3.70
C GLU A 39 -2.50 6.03 -3.02
N PHE A 40 -2.10 6.49 -1.84
CA PHE A 40 -1.02 5.88 -1.08
C PHE A 40 -1.21 6.10 0.42
N VAL A 41 -0.51 5.28 1.20
CA VAL A 41 -0.32 5.47 2.63
C VAL A 41 1.15 5.68 2.92
N VAL A 42 1.44 6.51 3.91
CA VAL A 42 2.78 6.68 4.47
C VAL A 42 2.83 5.91 5.77
N LEU A 43 3.85 5.06 5.92
CA LEU A 43 4.02 4.20 7.08
C LEU A 43 5.13 4.75 7.99
N SER A 44 5.00 4.56 9.30
CA SER A 44 6.02 4.96 10.29
C SER A 44 7.32 4.15 10.20
N GLY A 45 7.30 3.02 9.49
CA GLY A 45 8.43 2.13 9.30
C GLY A 45 8.34 1.35 7.99
N ASN A 46 9.44 0.71 7.58
CA ASN A 46 9.49 -0.09 6.37
C ASN A 46 8.98 -1.52 6.62
N PRO A 47 7.80 -1.90 6.10
CA PRO A 47 7.24 -3.23 6.35
C PRO A 47 8.05 -4.35 5.68
N LEU A 48 8.86 -4.05 4.67
CA LEU A 48 9.69 -5.04 3.97
C LEU A 48 10.98 -5.39 4.73
N ALA A 49 11.33 -4.61 5.75
CA ALA A 49 12.54 -4.80 6.56
C ALA A 49 12.24 -5.11 8.03
N ALA A 50 10.95 -5.09 8.43
CA ALA A 50 10.53 -5.37 9.79
C ALA A 50 10.45 -6.88 10.04
N GLU A 51 10.84 -7.30 11.24
CA GLU A 51 10.56 -8.66 11.73
C GLU A 51 9.04 -8.86 11.89
N GLU A 52 8.56 -10.11 11.80
CA GLU A 52 7.13 -10.44 11.81
C GLU A 52 6.38 -9.82 12.99
N SER A 53 6.97 -9.84 14.20
CA SER A 53 6.35 -9.26 15.39
C SER A 53 6.29 -7.72 15.36
N ALA A 54 7.25 -7.08 14.70
CA ALA A 54 7.34 -5.62 14.62
C ALA A 54 6.42 -5.04 13.54
N LEU A 55 5.89 -5.87 12.62
CA LEU A 55 4.92 -5.41 11.62
C LEU A 55 3.68 -4.76 12.25
N PHE A 56 3.26 -5.24 13.43
CA PHE A 56 2.10 -4.72 14.15
C PHE A 56 2.37 -3.38 14.85
N GLU A 57 3.63 -2.95 14.93
CA GLU A 57 4.04 -1.66 15.49
C GLU A 57 4.10 -0.56 14.43
N ILE A 58 4.06 -0.93 13.14
CA ILE A 58 4.04 0.03 12.03
C ILE A 58 2.64 0.66 11.94
N SER A 59 2.58 1.98 11.98
CA SER A 59 1.35 2.76 11.89
C SER A 59 1.29 3.55 10.58
N VAL A 60 0.06 3.85 10.14
CA VAL A 60 -0.17 4.80 9.04
C VAL A 60 -0.06 6.21 9.61
N ILE A 61 0.88 7.00 9.10
CA ILE A 61 1.11 8.39 9.56
C ILE A 61 0.47 9.43 8.65
N ALA A 62 0.19 9.07 7.39
CA ALA A 62 -0.58 9.87 6.45
C ALA A 62 -1.23 8.97 5.40
N SER A 63 -2.30 9.46 4.79
CA SER A 63 -2.93 8.82 3.64
C SER A 63 -3.32 9.86 2.61
N SER A 64 -3.25 9.46 1.35
CA SER A 64 -3.80 10.17 0.21
C SER A 64 -4.79 9.24 -0.46
N THR A 65 -6.04 9.66 -0.60
CA THR A 65 -7.07 8.93 -1.36
C THR A 65 -7.65 9.84 -2.44
N MET A 66 -8.40 9.27 -3.38
CA MET A 66 -9.09 10.06 -4.41
C MET A 66 -10.08 11.08 -3.83
N LEU A 67 -10.69 10.76 -2.69
CA LEU A 67 -11.67 11.63 -2.02
C LEU A 67 -11.00 12.63 -1.07
N THR A 68 -9.88 12.25 -0.48
CA THR A 68 -9.13 13.07 0.47
C THR A 68 -7.65 13.04 0.09
N PRO A 69 -7.24 13.79 -0.95
CA PRO A 69 -5.85 13.84 -1.35
C PRO A 69 -5.00 14.44 -0.23
N LEU A 70 -3.80 13.91 -0.02
CA LEU A 70 -2.86 14.50 0.90
C LEU A 70 -2.37 15.84 0.31
N ALA A 71 -2.98 16.94 0.74
CA ALA A 71 -2.61 18.27 0.31
C ALA A 71 -1.42 18.79 1.12
N TYR A 72 -0.40 19.30 0.43
CA TYR A 72 0.58 20.17 1.05
C TYR A 72 -0.11 21.51 1.36
N LEU A 73 -0.35 21.80 2.64
CA LEU A 73 -0.74 23.12 3.09
C LEU A 73 0.56 23.88 3.42
N PRO A 74 0.98 24.87 2.59
CA PRO A 74 2.10 25.73 2.97
C PRO A 74 1.74 26.46 4.27
N ALA A 75 2.71 26.52 5.18
CA ALA A 75 2.62 27.27 6.43
C ALA A 75 2.57 28.79 6.19
#